data_AF-A0A1B7TGZ8-F1
#
_entry.id   AF-A0A1B7TGZ8-F1
#
_cell.length_a   1.000
_cell.length_b   1.000
_cell.length_c   1.000
_cell.angle_alpha   90.00
_cell.angle_beta   90.00
_cell.angle_gamma   90.00
#
_symmetry.space_group_name_H-M   'P 1'
#
loop_
_entity.id
_entity.type
_entity.pdbx_description
1 polymer ?
#
loop_
_entity_poly.entity_id
_entity_poly.type
_entity_poly.pdbx_seq_one_letter_code
_entity_poly.pdbx_strand_id
1 'polypeptide(L)'
;MPVITQPTQPPQPPKLKDSCLLLGYLSIIIQCFLGLIILSALIVKRLREHPKRKMQIFVYDIVKQLSGAIGIHFINLLLSILLSNSDPEVSISTCKKIKKITIVKKILISFISVYSNKDGNGGNDGDDKTQCSWYFLNLLSDCTFGVYIFYYIINKVNSIFKNSFNFKNIESGNYWELKVEKRLATSSQFKNMDDKSIVSINGKIVKDHAILQAIPDKHKNGYSIRINGPKFKILLVQTMIFFISLIIMKLIISILLEIDIIGNVLFHITDEILGFMSKLFRSADIFFVMFVAPLCLNIFQYVCIDSIIKLKPKLKKLITTENEEQVETDINDEYRFLIDKLSYENFEENVPLLA
;
A
#
# COMPACT_ATOMS: atom_id res chain seq x y z
N MET A 1 34.08 42.92 53.27
CA MET A 1 34.04 42.83 51.78
C MET A 1 32.66 43.27 51.34
N PRO A 2 32.54 44.29 50.47
CA PRO A 2 31.24 44.74 50.00
C PRO A 2 30.66 43.73 49.00
N VAL A 3 29.38 43.39 49.19
CA VAL A 3 28.59 42.58 48.27
C VAL A 3 28.26 43.45 47.05
N ILE A 4 28.85 43.10 45.90
CA ILE A 4 28.52 43.72 44.61
C ILE A 4 27.20 43.09 44.15
N THR A 5 26.09 43.81 44.29
CA THR A 5 24.83 43.47 43.64
C THR A 5 24.94 43.77 42.15
N GLN A 6 24.70 42.75 41.32
CA GLN A 6 24.62 42.92 39.86
C GLN A 6 23.35 43.71 39.47
N PRO A 7 23.40 44.56 38.44
CA PRO A 7 22.24 45.33 38.00
C PRO A 7 21.18 44.44 37.35
N THR A 8 19.93 44.63 37.77
CA THR A 8 18.73 43.99 37.24
C THR A 8 18.52 44.37 35.77
N GLN A 9 18.57 43.40 34.86
CA GLN A 9 18.19 43.62 33.46
C GLN A 9 16.66 43.79 33.34
N PRO A 10 16.16 44.74 32.51
CA PRO A 10 14.73 44.93 32.29
C PRO A 10 14.12 43.73 31.54
N PRO A 11 12.81 43.45 31.74
CA PRO A 11 12.15 42.28 31.16
C PRO A 11 12.19 42.34 29.63
N GLN A 12 12.80 41.31 29.03
CA GLN A 12 12.78 41.13 27.57
C GLN A 12 11.33 40.91 27.11
N PRO A 13 10.89 41.55 26.01
CA PRO A 13 9.54 41.36 25.49
C PRO A 13 9.36 39.90 25.06
N PRO A 14 8.14 39.34 25.21
CA PRO A 14 7.87 37.94 24.92
C PRO A 14 8.19 37.67 23.45
N LYS A 15 9.14 36.76 23.20
CA LYS A 15 9.38 36.18 21.88
C LYS A 15 8.09 35.50 21.45
N LEU A 16 7.37 36.12 20.52
CA LEU A 16 6.22 35.53 19.85
C LEU A 16 6.73 34.26 19.14
N LYS A 17 6.38 33.11 19.70
CA LYS A 17 6.86 31.82 19.24
C LYS A 17 6.02 31.43 18.01
N ASP A 18 6.51 31.76 16.83
CA ASP A 18 5.94 31.40 15.51
C ASP A 18 5.98 29.89 15.20
N SER A 19 5.95 29.03 16.23
CA SER A 19 5.98 27.56 16.08
C SER A 19 4.66 26.96 15.57
N CYS A 20 3.63 27.79 15.30
CA CYS A 20 2.33 27.33 14.81
C CYS A 20 2.06 27.66 13.33
N LEU A 21 3.03 28.24 12.60
CA LEU A 21 2.85 28.58 11.18
C LEU A 21 3.25 27.44 10.22
N LEU A 22 4.14 26.53 10.65
CA LEU A 22 4.65 25.44 9.81
C LEU A 22 3.68 24.26 9.67
N LEU A 23 2.67 24.16 10.55
CA LEU A 23 1.57 23.19 10.47
C LEU A 23 0.29 23.77 9.85
N GLY A 24 0.35 25.01 9.35
CA GLY A 24 -0.79 25.74 8.79
C GLY A 24 -1.11 25.39 7.33
N TYR A 25 -1.94 26.23 6.71
CA TYR A 25 -2.40 26.17 5.31
C TYR A 25 -1.31 25.82 4.28
N LEU A 26 -0.07 26.27 4.50
CA LEU A 26 1.07 25.95 3.65
C LEU A 26 1.34 24.43 3.54
N SER A 27 1.23 23.68 4.64
CA SER A 27 1.45 22.22 4.65
C SER A 27 0.41 21.50 3.79
N ILE A 28 -0.86 21.93 3.87
CA ILE A 28 -1.95 21.38 3.04
C ILE A 28 -1.69 21.67 1.56
N ILE A 29 -1.26 22.89 1.21
CA ILE A 29 -0.89 23.23 -0.17
C ILE A 29 0.24 22.32 -0.68
N ILE A 30 1.31 22.18 0.11
CA ILE A 30 2.47 21.35 -0.27
C ILE A 30 2.05 19.88 -0.43
N GLN A 31 1.24 19.35 0.48
CA GLN A 31 0.73 17.98 0.40
C GLN A 31 -0.16 17.77 -0.83
N CYS A 32 -1.06 18.70 -1.14
CA CYS A 32 -1.86 18.66 -2.36
C CYS A 32 -0.99 18.70 -3.62
N PHE A 33 0.02 19.57 -3.65
CA PHE A 33 0.95 19.67 -4.77
C PHE A 33 1.76 18.37 -4.96
N LEU A 34 2.30 17.80 -3.88
CA LEU A 34 2.99 16.51 -3.91
C LEU A 34 2.07 15.40 -4.42
N GLY A 35 0.82 15.38 -3.94
CA GLY A 35 -0.21 14.43 -4.36
C GLY A 35 -0.51 14.51 -5.86
N LEU A 36 -0.60 15.72 -6.42
CA LEU A 36 -0.79 15.92 -7.86
C LEU A 36 0.39 15.41 -8.69
N ILE A 37 1.63 15.61 -8.23
CA ILE A 37 2.82 15.10 -8.92
C ILE A 37 2.84 13.57 -8.88
N ILE A 38 2.52 12.96 -7.73
CA ILE A 38 2.45 11.50 -7.59
C ILE A 38 1.37 10.92 -8.51
N LEU A 39 0.17 11.52 -8.55
CA LEU A 39 -0.89 11.10 -9.47
C LEU A 39 -0.45 11.23 -10.94
N SER A 40 0.25 12.30 -11.28
CA SER A 40 0.82 12.50 -12.61
C SER A 40 1.84 11.42 -12.95
N ALA A 41 2.71 11.04 -12.00
CA ALA A 41 3.68 9.95 -12.18
C ALA A 41 2.98 8.60 -12.41
N LEU A 42 1.89 8.31 -11.70
CA LEU A 42 1.08 7.10 -11.93
C LEU A 42 0.38 7.10 -13.30
N ILE A 43 -0.11 8.26 -13.75
CA ILE A 43 -0.68 8.40 -15.10
C ILE A 43 0.40 8.16 -16.17
N VAL A 44 1.58 8.79 -16.03
CA VAL A 44 2.72 8.57 -16.93
C VAL A 44 3.12 7.10 -16.95
N LYS A 45 3.15 6.45 -15.79
CA LYS A 45 3.39 5.00 -15.69
C LYS A 45 2.35 4.22 -16.50
N ARG A 46 1.05 4.47 -16.30
CA ARG A 46 -0.01 3.84 -17.10
C ARG A 46 0.17 4.06 -18.60
N LEU A 47 0.55 5.27 -19.02
CA LEU A 47 0.76 5.57 -20.43
C LEU A 47 1.94 4.79 -21.05
N ARG A 48 2.95 4.46 -20.24
CA ARG A 48 4.11 3.63 -20.61
C ARG A 48 3.88 2.13 -20.46
N GLU A 49 2.79 1.71 -19.81
CA GLU A 49 2.47 0.29 -19.64
C GLU A 49 2.03 -0.34 -20.96
N HIS A 50 2.68 -1.46 -21.32
CA HIS A 50 2.26 -2.33 -22.42
C HIS A 50 2.02 -3.74 -21.86
N PRO A 51 0.81 -4.33 -21.99
CA PRO A 51 -0.44 -3.72 -22.46
C PRO A 51 -1.03 -2.72 -21.45
N LYS A 52 -1.82 -1.75 -21.94
CA LYS A 52 -2.41 -0.69 -21.12
C LYS A 52 -3.58 -1.24 -20.31
N ARG A 53 -3.57 -1.10 -18.99
CA ARG A 53 -4.72 -1.49 -18.14
C ARG A 53 -5.92 -0.56 -18.39
N LYS A 54 -7.13 -1.10 -18.40
CA LYS A 54 -8.35 -0.30 -18.57
C LYS A 54 -8.48 0.77 -17.48
N MET A 55 -8.98 1.95 -17.86
CA MET A 55 -9.12 3.10 -16.94
C MET A 55 -9.88 2.76 -15.66
N GLN A 56 -10.94 1.95 -15.74
CA GLN A 56 -11.73 1.58 -14.56
C GLN A 56 -10.91 0.83 -13.49
N ILE A 57 -10.06 -0.12 -13.91
CA ILE A 57 -9.22 -0.91 -13.01
C ILE A 57 -8.10 -0.06 -12.44
N PHE A 58 -7.50 0.79 -13.29
CA PHE A 58 -6.50 1.75 -12.86
C PHE A 58 -7.00 2.69 -11.78
N VAL A 59 -8.21 3.25 -11.94
CA VAL A 59 -8.82 4.12 -10.93
C VAL A 59 -9.05 3.36 -9.62
N TYR A 60 -9.44 2.08 -9.67
CA TYR A 60 -9.59 1.26 -8.47
C TYR A 60 -8.27 1.04 -7.73
N ASP A 61 -7.17 0.83 -8.44
CA ASP A 61 -5.83 0.75 -7.84
C ASP A 61 -5.37 2.09 -7.26
N ILE A 62 -5.68 3.22 -7.90
CA ILE A 62 -5.41 4.56 -7.35
C ILE A 62 -6.20 4.78 -6.06
N VAL A 63 -7.50 4.49 -6.06
CA VAL A 63 -8.35 4.68 -4.88
C VAL A 63 -7.85 3.82 -3.72
N LYS A 64 -7.43 2.58 -3.98
CA LYS A 64 -6.79 1.70 -3.00
C LYS A 64 -5.55 2.35 -2.38
N GLN A 65 -4.63 2.88 -3.20
CA GLN A 65 -3.42 3.55 -2.73
C GLN A 65 -3.71 4.82 -1.93
N LEU A 66 -4.60 5.68 -2.44
CA LEU A 66 -4.98 6.93 -1.78
C LEU A 66 -5.63 6.67 -0.41
N SER A 67 -6.51 5.67 -0.33
CA SER A 67 -7.14 5.28 0.93
C SER A 67 -6.13 4.79 1.96
N GLY A 68 -5.10 4.05 1.55
CA GLY A 68 -4.02 3.62 2.43
C GLY A 68 -3.16 4.76 2.94
N ALA A 69 -2.82 5.72 2.08
CA ALA A 69 -2.05 6.91 2.44
C ALA A 69 -2.78 7.75 3.50
N ILE A 70 -4.08 8.01 3.25
CA ILE A 70 -4.95 8.72 4.18
C ILE A 70 -5.04 7.95 5.49
N GLY A 71 -5.30 6.63 5.44
CA GLY A 71 -5.48 5.84 6.65
C GLY A 71 -4.21 5.74 7.51
N ILE A 72 -3.02 5.59 6.92
CA ILE A 72 -1.76 5.60 7.67
C ILE A 72 -1.49 6.99 8.28
N HIS A 73 -1.79 8.07 7.56
CA HIS A 73 -1.70 9.43 8.11
C HIS A 73 -2.60 9.60 9.35
N PHE A 74 -3.86 9.16 9.27
CA PHE A 74 -4.79 9.19 10.40
C PHE A 74 -4.34 8.31 11.56
N ILE A 75 -3.79 7.13 11.31
CA ILE A 75 -3.25 6.26 12.38
C ILE A 75 -2.09 6.95 13.09
N ASN A 76 -1.15 7.53 12.34
CA ASN A 76 -0.01 8.24 12.93
C ASN A 76 -0.49 9.44 13.78
N LEU A 77 -1.47 10.20 13.30
CA LEU A 77 -2.07 11.31 14.04
C LEU A 77 -2.81 10.85 15.30
N LEU A 78 -3.65 9.81 15.18
CA LEU A 78 -4.42 9.26 16.29
C LEU A 78 -3.48 8.72 17.37
N LEU A 79 -2.42 8.02 16.99
CA LEU A 79 -1.40 7.54 17.92
C LEU A 79 -0.76 8.72 18.64
N SER A 80 -0.30 9.75 17.93
CA SER A 80 0.30 10.94 18.56
C SER A 80 -0.62 11.59 19.60
N ILE A 81 -1.92 11.75 19.30
CA ILE A 81 -2.90 12.34 20.23
C ILE A 81 -3.15 11.44 21.44
N LEU A 82 -3.37 10.13 21.22
CA LEU A 82 -3.61 9.19 22.31
C LEU A 82 -2.42 9.12 23.28
N LEU A 83 -1.22 9.31 22.76
CA LEU A 83 0.03 9.24 23.53
C LEU A 83 0.36 10.54 24.26
N SER A 84 0.08 11.68 23.63
CA SER A 84 0.22 12.98 24.28
C SER A 84 -0.69 13.14 25.50
N ASN A 85 -1.81 12.42 25.56
CA ASN A 85 -2.76 12.46 26.67
C ASN A 85 -2.46 11.42 27.77
N SER A 86 -1.47 10.56 27.57
CA SER A 86 -1.00 9.63 28.59
C SER A 86 0.18 10.22 29.36
N ASP A 87 -0.11 11.19 30.23
CA ASP A 87 0.73 11.42 31.41
C ASP A 87 0.82 10.11 32.22
N PRO A 88 2.01 9.75 32.75
CA PRO A 88 2.26 8.48 33.42
C PRO A 88 1.70 8.42 34.85
N GLU A 89 0.44 8.79 35.07
CA GLU A 89 -0.26 8.50 36.33
C GLU A 89 -1.74 8.17 36.07
N VAL A 90 -2.00 7.06 35.39
CA VAL A 90 -3.32 6.41 35.50
C VAL A 90 -3.12 4.92 35.79
N SER A 91 -3.28 4.63 37.07
CA SER A 91 -3.55 3.31 37.63
C SER A 91 -4.65 2.61 36.83
N ILE A 92 -4.24 1.64 36.00
CA ILE A 92 -5.13 0.78 35.23
C ILE A 92 -5.97 -0.05 36.20
N SER A 93 -7.16 0.44 36.49
CA SER A 93 -8.16 -0.26 37.30
C SER A 93 -9.50 -0.39 36.59
N THR A 94 -9.56 -0.54 35.26
CA THR A 94 -10.76 -1.13 34.61
C THR A 94 -10.43 -1.79 33.28
N CYS A 95 -10.15 -3.10 33.32
CA CYS A 95 -10.91 -4.13 32.58
C CYS A 95 -10.18 -5.49 32.69
N LYS A 96 -10.70 -6.35 33.57
CA LYS A 96 -10.34 -7.77 33.64
C LYS A 96 -10.85 -8.49 32.39
N LYS A 97 -10.03 -8.60 31.33
CA LYS A 97 -9.95 -9.77 30.41
C LYS A 97 -8.98 -9.56 29.24
N ILE A 98 -7.76 -9.06 29.46
CA ILE A 98 -6.74 -9.09 28.40
C ILE A 98 -5.34 -9.45 28.90
N LYS A 99 -5.16 -10.71 29.32
CA LYS A 99 -3.82 -11.29 29.58
C LYS A 99 -3.01 -11.61 28.31
N LYS A 100 -3.58 -11.44 27.11
CA LYS A 100 -2.85 -11.59 25.82
C LYS A 100 -2.18 -10.30 25.31
N ILE A 101 -2.35 -9.15 25.99
CA ILE A 101 -1.89 -7.83 25.51
C ILE A 101 -0.49 -7.41 26.04
N THR A 102 0.26 -8.27 26.73
CA THR A 102 1.64 -7.90 27.12
C THR A 102 2.54 -7.66 25.90
N ILE A 103 2.36 -8.42 24.83
CA ILE A 103 3.15 -8.28 23.59
C ILE A 103 2.70 -7.06 22.78
N VAL A 104 1.40 -6.87 22.58
CA VAL A 104 0.86 -5.71 21.83
C VAL A 104 1.18 -4.41 22.56
N LYS A 105 1.08 -4.38 23.88
CA LYS A 105 1.45 -3.21 24.68
C LYS A 105 2.95 -2.95 24.63
N LYS A 106 3.79 -3.99 24.65
CA LYS A 106 5.24 -3.85 24.51
C LYS A 106 5.64 -3.35 23.13
N ILE A 107 5.05 -3.89 22.07
CA ILE A 107 5.24 -3.43 20.68
C ILE A 107 4.72 -2.00 20.49
N LEU A 108 3.58 -1.67 21.09
CA LEU A 108 3.03 -0.31 21.05
C LEU A 108 3.97 0.65 21.79
N ILE A 109 4.43 0.32 23.00
CA ILE A 109 5.41 1.11 23.78
C ILE A 109 6.73 1.27 23.02
N SER A 110 7.14 0.24 22.29
CA SER A 110 8.33 0.26 21.44
C SER A 110 8.14 1.23 20.24
N PHE A 111 7.02 1.10 19.53
CA PHE A 111 6.57 2.06 18.51
C PHE A 111 6.47 3.51 19.05
N ILE A 112 6.09 3.67 20.31
CA ILE A 112 5.97 4.96 21.03
C ILE A 112 7.34 5.57 21.34
N SER A 113 8.33 4.78 21.77
CA SER A 113 9.70 5.25 22.05
C SER A 113 10.33 5.95 20.84
N VAL A 114 10.07 5.46 19.62
CA VAL A 114 10.56 6.08 18.37
C VAL A 114 9.97 7.47 18.13
N TYR A 115 8.76 7.75 18.61
CA TYR A 115 8.10 9.06 18.44
C TYR A 115 8.35 10.03 19.62
N SER A 116 8.54 9.50 20.83
CA SER A 116 8.67 10.29 22.08
C SER A 116 10.11 10.60 22.50
N ASN A 117 11.14 9.99 21.91
CA ASN A 117 12.54 10.25 22.30
C ASN A 117 13.08 11.59 21.76
N LYS A 118 12.29 12.66 21.93
CA LYS A 118 12.64 14.00 21.50
C LYS A 118 12.61 15.07 22.59
N ASP A 119 12.01 14.81 23.75
CA ASP A 119 11.85 15.85 24.78
C ASP A 119 12.71 15.57 26.03
N GLY A 120 13.95 15.10 25.83
CA GLY A 120 14.72 14.48 26.91
C GLY A 120 16.19 14.84 27.07
N ASN A 121 16.73 15.92 26.46
CA ASN A 121 17.92 16.60 27.03
C ASN A 121 18.09 17.99 26.40
N GLY A 122 17.91 19.05 27.18
CA GLY A 122 18.15 20.41 26.71
C GLY A 122 19.64 20.69 26.54
N GLY A 123 20.06 21.08 25.33
CA GLY A 123 21.39 21.66 25.12
C GLY A 123 21.82 21.80 23.66
N ASN A 124 21.77 23.05 23.17
CA ASN A 124 22.48 23.62 22.00
C ASN A 124 21.96 23.23 20.60
N ASP A 125 22.28 24.08 19.63
CA ASP A 125 21.83 24.16 18.21
C ASP A 125 21.98 22.88 17.33
N GLY A 126 22.16 21.70 17.93
CA GLY A 126 22.17 20.37 17.29
C GLY A 126 20.82 19.63 17.31
N ASP A 127 19.81 20.12 18.03
CA ASP A 127 18.52 19.44 18.19
C ASP A 127 17.68 19.43 16.89
N ASP A 128 17.71 20.53 16.12
CA ASP A 128 16.95 20.67 14.87
C ASP A 128 17.45 19.74 13.75
N LYS A 129 18.78 19.56 13.65
CA LYS A 129 19.39 18.63 12.69
C LYS A 129 19.03 17.19 13.02
N THR A 130 19.09 16.85 14.31
CA THR A 130 18.69 15.52 14.80
C THR A 130 17.23 15.24 14.49
N GLN A 131 16.34 16.24 14.62
CA GLN A 131 14.95 16.11 14.22
C GLN A 131 14.75 15.79 12.74
N CYS A 132 15.46 16.50 11.86
CA CYS A 132 15.38 16.30 10.42
C CYS A 132 15.91 14.92 10.02
N SER A 133 17.02 14.48 10.61
CA SER A 133 17.60 13.15 10.36
C SER A 133 16.65 12.03 10.76
N TRP A 134 15.99 12.11 11.92
CA TRP A 134 14.99 11.11 12.33
C TRP A 134 13.73 11.10 11.46
N TYR A 135 13.22 12.28 11.08
CA TYR A 135 12.10 12.38 10.14
C TYR A 135 12.45 11.74 8.79
N PHE A 136 13.61 12.11 8.24
CA PHE A 136 14.09 11.62 6.96
C PHE A 136 14.40 10.12 7.02
N LEU A 137 14.97 9.62 8.13
CA LEU A 137 15.20 8.19 8.37
C LEU A 137 13.91 7.37 8.33
N ASN A 138 12.87 7.81 9.05
CA ASN A 138 11.59 7.11 9.08
C ASN A 138 10.92 7.10 7.68
N LEU A 139 10.96 8.25 6.98
CA LEU A 139 10.47 8.37 5.61
C LEU A 139 11.26 7.46 4.65
N LEU A 140 12.59 7.53 4.68
CA LEU A 140 13.47 6.73 3.83
C LEU A 140 13.24 5.25 4.06
N SER A 141 13.10 4.83 5.32
CA SER A 141 12.83 3.44 5.70
C SER A 141 11.49 2.96 5.17
N ASP A 142 10.42 3.75 5.32
CA ASP A 142 9.09 3.43 4.82
C ASP A 142 9.07 3.28 3.28
N CYS A 143 9.74 4.19 2.56
CA CYS A 143 9.77 4.21 1.11
C CYS A 143 10.70 3.16 0.48
N THR A 144 11.71 2.67 1.22
CA THR A 144 12.70 1.70 0.72
C THR A 144 12.44 0.29 1.25
N PHE A 145 12.91 -0.01 2.47
CA PHE A 145 12.73 -1.29 3.13
C PHE A 145 11.25 -1.61 3.37
N GLY A 146 10.45 -0.59 3.69
CA GLY A 146 9.02 -0.73 3.90
C GLY A 146 8.30 -1.27 2.67
N VAL A 147 8.61 -0.80 1.46
CA VAL A 147 8.03 -1.32 0.21
C VAL A 147 8.40 -2.79 -0.03
N TYR A 148 9.65 -3.17 0.23
CA TYR A 148 10.10 -4.56 0.11
C TYR A 148 9.41 -5.48 1.12
N ILE A 149 9.31 -5.05 2.37
CA ILE A 149 8.59 -5.77 3.43
C ILE A 149 7.10 -5.87 3.10
N PHE A 150 6.51 -4.79 2.59
CA PHE A 150 5.11 -4.74 2.16
C PHE A 150 4.80 -5.80 1.09
N TYR A 151 5.68 -5.96 0.09
CA TYR A 151 5.56 -7.01 -0.93
C TYR A 151 5.47 -8.41 -0.32
N TYR A 152 6.27 -8.72 0.69
CA TYR A 152 6.20 -10.02 1.36
C TYR A 152 4.92 -10.18 2.20
N ILE A 153 4.56 -9.14 2.97
CA ILE A 153 3.39 -9.15 3.85
C ILE A 153 2.10 -9.33 3.05
N ILE A 154 1.89 -8.55 1.99
CA ILE A 154 0.62 -8.62 1.24
C ILE A 154 0.38 -10.02 0.66
N ASN A 155 1.43 -10.70 0.21
CA ASN A 155 1.35 -12.07 -0.28
C ASN A 155 1.00 -13.07 0.84
N LYS A 156 1.60 -12.91 2.03
CA LYS A 156 1.28 -13.73 3.20
C LYS A 156 -0.13 -13.49 3.71
N VAL A 157 -0.55 -12.23 3.83
CA VAL A 157 -1.91 -11.86 4.27
C VAL A 157 -2.94 -12.40 3.27
N ASN A 158 -2.71 -12.26 1.96
CA ASN A 158 -3.57 -12.86 0.94
C ASN A 158 -3.71 -14.38 1.13
N SER A 159 -2.60 -15.10 1.34
CA SER A 159 -2.64 -16.55 1.60
C SER A 159 -3.43 -16.91 2.87
N ILE A 160 -3.27 -16.14 3.94
CA ILE A 160 -4.03 -16.33 5.19
C ILE A 160 -5.53 -16.08 4.96
N PHE A 161 -5.90 -15.00 4.26
CA PHE A 161 -7.31 -14.70 3.98
C PHE A 161 -7.96 -15.74 3.06
N LYS A 162 -7.21 -16.29 2.08
CA LYS A 162 -7.68 -17.40 1.22
C LYS A 162 -7.98 -18.64 2.05
N ASN A 163 -7.05 -19.03 2.92
CA ASN A 163 -7.14 -20.29 3.67
C ASN A 163 -8.09 -20.22 4.87
N SER A 164 -8.11 -19.10 5.59
CA SER A 164 -8.87 -18.97 6.86
C SER A 164 -10.32 -18.50 6.66
N PHE A 165 -10.60 -17.69 5.63
CA PHE A 165 -11.91 -17.06 5.45
C PHE A 165 -12.61 -17.46 4.14
N ASN A 166 -11.99 -18.34 3.33
CA ASN A 166 -12.50 -18.83 2.05
C ASN A 166 -12.97 -17.70 1.10
N PHE A 167 -12.33 -16.53 1.17
CA PHE A 167 -12.63 -15.41 0.28
C PHE A 167 -12.13 -15.75 -1.14
N LYS A 168 -13.06 -15.74 -2.09
CA LYS A 168 -12.77 -15.86 -3.53
C LYS A 168 -12.43 -14.49 -4.11
N ASN A 169 -11.56 -14.46 -5.11
CA ASN A 169 -11.12 -13.28 -5.85
C ASN A 169 -10.38 -12.18 -5.04
N ILE A 170 -9.36 -12.59 -4.30
CA ILE A 170 -8.50 -11.66 -3.54
C ILE A 170 -7.24 -11.23 -4.29
N GLU A 171 -7.04 -11.71 -5.52
CA GLU A 171 -5.86 -11.35 -6.32
C GLU A 171 -5.93 -9.86 -6.67
N SER A 172 -4.91 -9.11 -6.24
CA SER A 172 -4.90 -7.66 -6.40
C SER A 172 -4.97 -7.26 -7.87
N GLY A 173 -5.87 -6.32 -8.17
CA GLY A 173 -6.12 -5.82 -9.52
C GLY A 173 -7.17 -6.62 -10.29
N ASN A 174 -7.62 -7.77 -9.77
CA ASN A 174 -8.77 -8.50 -10.30
C ASN A 174 -10.04 -8.04 -9.60
N TYR A 175 -10.86 -7.25 -10.29
CA TYR A 175 -12.11 -6.73 -9.73
C TYR A 175 -13.37 -7.33 -10.35
N TRP A 176 -13.21 -8.28 -11.27
CA TRP A 176 -14.32 -8.88 -12.02
C TRP A 176 -15.00 -9.96 -11.19
N GLU A 177 -16.32 -10.06 -11.28
CA GLU A 177 -17.05 -11.15 -10.65
C GLU A 177 -17.47 -12.15 -11.73
N LEU A 178 -16.96 -13.37 -11.62
CA LEU A 178 -17.24 -14.46 -12.55
C LEU A 178 -18.23 -15.45 -11.94
N LYS A 179 -19.30 -15.76 -12.68
CA LYS A 179 -20.29 -16.79 -12.33
C LYS A 179 -20.43 -17.78 -13.47
N VAL A 180 -20.34 -19.06 -13.14
CA VAL A 180 -20.55 -20.15 -14.09
C VAL A 180 -21.92 -20.77 -13.77
N GLU A 181 -22.86 -20.62 -14.69
CA GLU A 181 -24.21 -21.18 -14.57
C GLU A 181 -24.33 -22.36 -15.54
N LYS A 182 -24.88 -23.50 -15.08
CA LYS A 182 -25.22 -24.62 -15.97
C LYS A 182 -26.39 -24.17 -16.84
N ARG A 183 -26.23 -24.23 -18.16
CA ARG A 183 -27.24 -23.83 -19.13
C ARG A 183 -28.35 -24.89 -19.07
N LEU A 184 -29.47 -24.62 -18.39
CA LEU A 184 -30.67 -25.44 -18.55
C LEU A 184 -31.08 -25.33 -20.03
N ALA A 185 -31.22 -26.45 -20.71
CA ALA A 185 -31.49 -26.57 -22.14
C ALA A 185 -32.92 -26.10 -22.55
N THR A 186 -33.41 -25.01 -21.98
CA THR A 186 -34.81 -24.56 -22.09
C THR A 186 -34.90 -23.16 -22.68
N SER A 187 -34.05 -22.82 -23.66
CA SER A 187 -34.24 -21.63 -24.47
C SER A 187 -34.39 -22.04 -25.93
N SER A 188 -35.61 -21.86 -26.45
CA SER A 188 -36.05 -22.19 -27.82
C SER A 188 -35.25 -21.50 -28.93
N GLN A 189 -34.38 -20.53 -28.59
CA GLN A 189 -33.51 -19.82 -29.54
C GLN A 189 -32.32 -20.64 -30.07
N PHE A 190 -32.01 -21.80 -29.50
CA PHE A 190 -30.78 -22.56 -29.83
C PHE A 190 -31.05 -23.95 -30.43
N LYS A 191 -32.28 -24.25 -30.85
CA LYS A 191 -32.71 -25.60 -31.26
C LYS A 191 -32.08 -26.12 -32.57
N ASN A 192 -31.30 -25.30 -33.29
CA ASN A 192 -30.78 -25.59 -34.64
C ASN A 192 -29.29 -25.24 -34.85
N MET A 193 -28.46 -25.20 -33.81
CA MET A 193 -27.02 -24.92 -33.97
C MET A 193 -26.15 -26.03 -33.41
N ASP A 194 -25.13 -26.43 -34.18
CA ASP A 194 -24.26 -27.58 -33.94
C ASP A 194 -23.63 -27.57 -32.53
N ASP A 195 -23.89 -28.66 -31.81
CA ASP A 195 -23.78 -28.77 -30.35
C ASP A 195 -22.34 -28.96 -29.81
N LYS A 196 -21.32 -28.52 -30.55
CA LYS A 196 -19.91 -28.67 -30.15
C LYS A 196 -19.30 -27.30 -29.90
N SER A 197 -18.94 -27.03 -28.64
CA SER A 197 -18.13 -25.90 -28.16
C SER A 197 -18.77 -24.48 -28.18
N ILE A 198 -20.07 -24.35 -27.90
CA ILE A 198 -20.69 -23.02 -27.74
C ILE A 198 -20.62 -22.58 -26.28
N VAL A 199 -19.63 -21.76 -25.92
CA VAL A 199 -19.65 -20.99 -24.67
C VAL A 199 -20.30 -19.63 -24.91
N SER A 200 -21.34 -19.34 -24.13
CA SER A 200 -22.01 -18.05 -24.10
C SER A 200 -21.42 -17.22 -22.97
N ILE A 201 -20.86 -16.06 -23.31
CA ILE A 201 -20.36 -15.07 -22.36
C ILE A 201 -21.38 -13.93 -22.34
N ASN A 202 -21.99 -13.68 -21.17
CA ASN A 202 -23.03 -12.65 -21.01
C ASN A 202 -24.18 -12.77 -22.04
N GLY A 203 -24.56 -13.99 -22.40
CA GLY A 203 -25.63 -14.25 -23.38
C GLY A 203 -25.19 -14.18 -24.84
N LYS A 204 -23.93 -13.81 -25.14
CA LYS A 204 -23.39 -13.77 -26.51
C LYS A 204 -22.51 -14.98 -26.80
N ILE A 205 -22.67 -15.58 -27.97
CA ILE A 205 -21.79 -16.66 -28.45
C ILE A 205 -20.41 -16.07 -28.75
N VAL A 206 -19.38 -16.63 -28.12
CA VAL A 206 -17.99 -16.24 -28.38
C VAL A 206 -17.39 -17.16 -29.44
N LYS A 207 -16.87 -16.55 -30.52
CA LYS A 207 -16.21 -17.27 -31.63
C LYS A 207 -14.68 -17.20 -31.59
N ASP A 208 -14.13 -16.54 -30.59
CA ASP A 208 -12.69 -16.35 -30.43
C ASP A 208 -12.02 -17.67 -30.03
N HIS A 209 -11.20 -18.22 -30.94
CA HIS A 209 -10.56 -19.52 -30.77
C HIS A 209 -9.64 -19.56 -29.54
N ALA A 210 -8.92 -18.49 -29.22
CA ALA A 210 -8.02 -18.45 -28.07
C ALA A 210 -8.80 -18.51 -26.74
N ILE A 211 -9.93 -17.79 -26.67
CA ILE A 211 -10.81 -17.86 -25.48
C ILE A 211 -11.41 -19.25 -25.35
N LEU A 212 -11.88 -19.85 -26.45
CA LEU A 212 -12.47 -21.20 -26.43
C LEU A 212 -11.45 -22.28 -26.02
N GLN A 213 -10.17 -22.12 -26.40
CA GLN A 213 -9.09 -23.01 -25.98
C GLN A 213 -8.67 -22.79 -24.52
N ALA A 214 -8.75 -21.55 -24.02
CA ALA A 214 -8.41 -21.23 -22.65
C ALA A 214 -9.43 -21.81 -21.63
N ILE A 215 -10.68 -22.02 -22.04
CA ILE A 215 -11.75 -22.55 -21.18
C ILE A 215 -11.52 -24.04 -20.87
N PRO A 216 -11.67 -24.47 -19.60
CA PRO A 216 -11.57 -25.87 -19.20
C PRO A 216 -12.57 -26.77 -19.91
N ASP A 217 -12.15 -27.99 -20.28
CA ASP A 217 -12.99 -28.94 -21.02
C ASP A 217 -14.31 -29.26 -20.31
N LYS A 218 -14.31 -29.33 -18.96
CA LYS A 218 -15.52 -29.54 -18.14
C LYS A 218 -16.61 -28.48 -18.36
N HIS A 219 -16.25 -27.28 -18.83
CA HIS A 219 -17.17 -26.16 -19.01
C HIS A 219 -17.39 -25.78 -20.49
N LYS A 220 -16.83 -26.53 -21.45
CA LYS A 220 -16.98 -26.24 -22.89
C LYS A 220 -18.39 -26.49 -23.42
N ASN A 221 -19.12 -27.45 -22.84
CA ASN A 221 -20.45 -27.85 -23.31
C ASN A 221 -21.51 -27.57 -22.25
N GLY A 222 -22.55 -26.81 -22.59
CA GLY A 222 -23.73 -26.64 -21.73
C GLY A 222 -23.57 -25.69 -20.54
N TYR A 223 -22.56 -24.81 -20.53
CA TYR A 223 -22.38 -23.78 -19.50
C TYR A 223 -22.49 -22.36 -20.07
N SER A 224 -23.04 -21.45 -19.29
CA SER A 224 -23.01 -20.00 -19.57
C SER A 224 -22.16 -19.30 -18.53
N ILE A 225 -21.23 -18.47 -19.01
CA ILE A 225 -20.34 -17.69 -18.16
C ILE A 225 -20.91 -16.28 -18.09
N ARG A 226 -21.31 -15.86 -16.89
CA ARG A 226 -21.68 -14.47 -16.61
C ARG A 226 -20.49 -13.75 -16.02
N ILE A 227 -20.08 -12.69 -16.70
CA ILE A 227 -19.03 -11.78 -16.30
C ILE A 227 -19.68 -10.47 -15.93
N ASN A 228 -19.74 -10.20 -14.63
CA ASN A 228 -20.17 -8.91 -14.15
C ASN A 228 -18.97 -7.97 -14.15
N GLY A 229 -19.22 -6.70 -14.49
CA GLY A 229 -18.20 -5.65 -14.45
C GLY A 229 -17.54 -5.47 -13.06
N PRO A 230 -16.47 -4.67 -12.99
CA PRO A 230 -15.72 -4.45 -11.75
C PRO A 230 -16.63 -4.13 -10.56
N LYS A 231 -16.60 -4.97 -9.52
CA LYS A 231 -17.49 -4.80 -8.35
C LYS A 231 -16.78 -4.02 -7.25
N PHE A 232 -17.46 -2.99 -6.76
CA PHE A 232 -16.99 -2.22 -5.61
C PHE A 232 -16.79 -3.06 -4.33
N LYS A 233 -17.60 -4.12 -4.13
CA LYS A 233 -17.42 -5.05 -3.00
C LYS A 233 -16.06 -5.74 -3.01
N ILE A 234 -15.58 -6.16 -4.19
CA ILE A 234 -14.28 -6.82 -4.35
C ILE A 234 -13.16 -5.79 -4.08
N LEU A 235 -13.32 -4.57 -4.61
CA LEU A 235 -12.41 -3.46 -4.30
C LEU A 235 -12.30 -3.22 -2.80
N LEU A 236 -13.42 -3.19 -2.07
CA LEU A 236 -13.43 -2.95 -0.63
C LEU A 236 -12.69 -4.05 0.14
N VAL A 237 -12.91 -5.32 -0.19
CA VAL A 237 -12.19 -6.45 0.43
C VAL A 237 -10.69 -6.37 0.15
N GLN A 238 -10.29 -6.14 -1.10
CA GLN A 238 -8.87 -6.00 -1.44
C GLN A 238 -8.24 -4.77 -0.76
N THR A 239 -8.99 -3.68 -0.62
CA THR A 239 -8.53 -2.47 0.09
C THR A 239 -8.34 -2.73 1.57
N MET A 240 -9.20 -3.54 2.21
CA MET A 240 -9.01 -3.95 3.60
C MET A 240 -7.74 -4.78 3.78
N ILE A 241 -7.49 -5.76 2.90
CA ILE A 241 -6.27 -6.57 2.95
C ILE A 241 -5.02 -5.71 2.73
N PHE A 242 -5.08 -4.80 1.75
CA PHE A 242 -4.03 -3.81 1.49
C PHE A 242 -3.75 -2.96 2.74
N PHE A 243 -4.79 -2.44 3.39
CA PHE A 243 -4.67 -1.62 4.58
C PHE A 243 -4.08 -2.37 5.79
N ILE A 244 -4.55 -3.59 6.05
CA ILE A 244 -3.97 -4.46 7.08
C ILE A 244 -2.49 -4.70 6.80
N SER A 245 -2.12 -4.94 5.54
CA SER A 245 -0.73 -5.16 5.14
C SER A 245 0.13 -3.91 5.36
N LEU A 246 -0.39 -2.70 5.13
CA LEU A 246 0.31 -1.45 5.42
C LEU A 246 0.53 -1.24 6.92
N ILE A 247 -0.46 -1.55 7.76
CA ILE A 247 -0.34 -1.45 9.23
C ILE A 247 0.74 -2.42 9.73
N ILE A 248 0.72 -3.67 9.27
CA ILE A 248 1.73 -4.67 9.66
C ILE A 248 3.12 -4.24 9.20
N MET A 249 3.23 -3.72 7.97
CA MET A 249 4.50 -3.19 7.45
C MET A 249 5.03 -2.05 8.32
N LYS A 250 4.17 -1.08 8.66
CA LYS A 250 4.53 0.05 9.50
C LYS A 250 4.98 -0.39 10.88
N LEU A 251 4.27 -1.34 11.48
CA LEU A 251 4.61 -1.92 12.78
C LEU A 251 5.99 -2.59 12.75
N ILE A 252 6.28 -3.37 11.71
CA ILE A 252 7.57 -4.05 11.56
C ILE A 252 8.71 -3.06 11.38
N ILE A 253 8.55 -2.05 10.53
CA ILE A 253 9.57 -1.01 10.33
C ILE A 253 9.85 -0.27 11.64
N SER A 254 8.81 0.09 12.39
CA SER A 254 9.00 0.80 13.65
C SER A 254 9.69 -0.07 14.71
N ILE A 255 9.38 -1.36 14.80
CA ILE A 255 10.13 -2.29 15.68
C ILE A 255 11.59 -2.41 15.21
N LEU A 256 11.83 -2.46 13.89
CA LEU A 256 13.17 -2.59 13.32
C LEU A 256 14.05 -1.37 13.65
N LEU A 257 13.47 -0.17 13.60
CA LEU A 257 14.17 1.09 13.88
C LEU A 257 14.55 1.26 15.36
N GLU A 258 13.84 0.59 16.27
CA GLU A 258 14.14 0.66 17.69
C GLU A 258 15.25 -0.31 18.15
N ILE A 259 15.54 -1.33 17.36
CA ILE A 259 16.67 -2.20 17.67
C ILE A 259 17.93 -1.35 17.60
N ASP A 260 18.55 -1.07 18.75
CA ASP A 260 19.68 -0.12 18.89
C ASP A 260 20.75 -0.32 17.80
N ILE A 261 21.11 -1.56 17.51
CA ILE A 261 22.12 -1.91 16.50
C ILE A 261 21.67 -1.43 15.11
N ILE A 262 20.43 -1.73 14.72
CA ILE A 262 19.92 -1.44 13.37
C ILE A 262 19.57 0.04 13.24
N GLY A 263 18.90 0.61 14.25
CA GLY A 263 18.58 2.02 14.32
C GLY A 263 19.81 2.90 14.21
N ASN A 264 20.87 2.61 14.98
CA ASN A 264 22.11 3.39 14.95
C ASN A 264 22.82 3.29 13.60
N VAL A 265 22.93 2.09 13.01
CA VAL A 265 23.53 1.92 11.68
C VAL A 265 22.76 2.73 10.64
N LEU A 266 21.43 2.64 10.65
CA LEU A 266 20.61 3.33 9.66
C LEU A 266 20.59 4.85 9.86
N PHE A 267 20.67 5.31 11.12
CA PHE A 267 20.83 6.73 11.43
C PHE A 267 22.17 7.27 10.91
N HIS A 268 23.28 6.56 11.12
CA HIS A 268 24.59 6.96 10.59
C HIS A 268 24.60 7.03 9.06
N ILE A 269 24.03 6.03 8.38
CA ILE A 269 23.87 6.04 6.91
C ILE A 269 23.03 7.25 6.49
N THR A 270 21.96 7.54 7.22
CA THR A 270 21.06 8.66 6.91
C THR A 270 21.76 10.01 7.07
N ASP A 271 22.55 10.19 8.12
CA ASP A 271 23.32 11.40 8.36
C ASP A 271 24.41 11.59 7.29
N GLU A 272 25.08 10.52 6.87
CA GLU A 272 26.05 10.56 5.77
C GLU A 272 25.40 10.92 4.44
N ILE A 273 24.25 10.32 4.11
CA ILE A 273 23.46 10.68 2.92
C ILE A 273 23.08 12.15 3.01
N LEU A 274 22.57 12.62 4.15
CA LEU A 274 22.14 14.00 4.32
C LEU A 274 23.32 14.99 4.22
N GLY A 275 24.47 14.63 4.79
CA GLY A 275 25.72 15.38 4.69
C GLY A 275 26.29 15.43 3.27
N PHE A 276 26.15 14.35 2.50
CA PHE A 276 26.50 14.33 1.08
C PHE A 276 25.55 15.24 0.27
N MET A 277 24.24 15.14 0.51
CA MET A 277 23.23 15.91 -0.22
C MET A 277 23.33 17.42 0.07
N SER A 278 23.58 17.82 1.32
CA SER A 278 23.81 19.24 1.68
C SER A 278 25.06 19.83 1.02
N LYS A 279 26.14 19.04 0.90
CA LYS A 279 27.34 19.44 0.15
C LYS A 279 27.09 19.56 -1.34
N LEU A 280 26.29 18.64 -1.91
CA LEU A 280 25.95 18.63 -3.32
C LEU A 280 25.05 19.82 -3.71
N PHE A 281 24.13 20.23 -2.83
CA PHE A 281 23.16 21.31 -3.05
C PHE A 281 23.38 22.45 -2.05
N ARG A 282 24.41 23.27 -2.31
CA ARG A 282 24.83 24.50 -1.58
C ARG A 282 23.70 25.16 -0.75
N SER A 283 23.71 24.92 0.57
CA SER A 283 22.94 25.61 1.63
C SER A 283 21.40 25.54 1.60
N ALA A 284 20.77 24.70 0.77
CA ALA A 284 19.31 24.55 0.72
C ALA A 284 18.79 23.31 1.47
N ASP A 285 19.47 22.93 2.56
CA ASP A 285 19.28 21.66 3.27
C ASP A 285 17.83 21.40 3.68
N ILE A 286 17.15 22.40 4.24
CA ILE A 286 15.79 22.26 4.79
C ILE A 286 14.76 22.06 3.65
N PHE A 287 14.87 22.82 2.56
CA PHE A 287 13.95 22.68 1.42
C PHE A 287 14.11 21.32 0.75
N PHE A 288 15.34 20.83 0.60
CA PHE A 288 15.59 19.54 -0.01
C PHE A 288 15.00 18.39 0.82
N VAL A 289 15.24 18.37 2.12
CA VAL A 289 14.78 17.31 3.03
C VAL A 289 13.26 17.32 3.24
N MET A 290 12.64 18.50 3.25
CA MET A 290 11.20 18.59 3.49
C MET A 290 10.36 18.50 2.21
N PHE A 291 10.94 18.76 1.03
CA PHE A 291 10.20 18.79 -0.22
C PHE A 291 10.73 17.81 -1.28
N VAL A 292 11.99 17.96 -1.70
CA VAL A 292 12.53 17.22 -2.85
C VAL A 292 12.72 15.73 -2.53
N ALA A 293 13.35 15.42 -1.41
CA ALA A 293 13.59 14.02 -1.03
C ALA A 293 12.26 13.28 -0.75
N PRO A 294 11.28 13.85 -0.01
CA PRO A 294 9.96 13.24 0.13
C PRO A 294 9.20 13.10 -1.18
N LEU A 295 9.34 14.05 -2.12
CA LEU A 295 8.75 13.91 -3.44
C LEU A 295 9.29 12.67 -4.17
N CYS A 296 10.62 12.57 -4.27
CA CYS A 296 11.28 11.48 -4.99
C CYS A 296 10.97 10.12 -4.35
N LEU A 297 11.09 10.03 -3.02
CA LEU A 297 10.85 8.80 -2.27
C LEU A 297 9.38 8.36 -2.34
N ASN A 298 8.42 9.30 -2.24
CA ASN A 298 7.01 8.96 -2.39
C ASN A 298 6.69 8.55 -3.83
N ILE A 299 7.20 9.24 -4.85
CA ILE A 299 7.02 8.80 -6.26
C ILE A 299 7.52 7.37 -6.43
N PHE A 300 8.72 7.07 -5.94
CA PHE A 300 9.28 5.72 -5.95
C PHE A 300 8.35 4.73 -5.23
N GLN A 301 7.93 5.05 -4.00
CA GLN A 301 7.05 4.20 -3.21
C GLN A 301 5.74 3.90 -3.95
N TYR A 302 5.01 4.91 -4.44
CA TYR A 302 3.74 4.70 -5.13
C TYR A 302 3.92 3.95 -6.46
N VAL A 303 4.99 4.22 -7.21
CA VAL A 303 5.28 3.47 -8.43
C VAL A 303 5.55 2.00 -8.11
N CYS A 304 6.32 1.69 -7.06
CA CYS A 304 6.59 0.32 -6.64
C CYS A 304 5.34 -0.38 -6.09
N ILE A 305 4.57 0.29 -5.22
CA ILE A 305 3.32 -0.25 -4.68
C ILE A 305 2.33 -0.51 -5.82
N ASP A 306 2.19 0.41 -6.78
CA ASP A 306 1.37 0.21 -7.97
C ASP A 306 1.81 -1.04 -8.75
N SER A 307 3.13 -1.31 -8.86
CA SER A 307 3.63 -2.55 -9.50
C SER A 307 3.32 -3.81 -8.70
N ILE A 308 3.18 -3.71 -7.37
CA ILE A 308 2.83 -4.83 -6.49
C ILE A 308 1.33 -5.13 -6.57
N ILE A 309 0.47 -4.10 -6.54
CA ILE A 309 -0.98 -4.26 -6.54
C ILE A 309 -1.58 -4.48 -7.93
N LYS A 310 -0.86 -4.08 -8.99
CA LYS A 310 -1.30 -4.26 -10.37
C LYS A 310 -1.49 -5.73 -10.69
N LEU A 311 -2.56 -6.01 -11.43
CA LEU A 311 -2.86 -7.34 -11.94
C LEU A 311 -1.78 -7.81 -12.92
N LYS A 312 -0.99 -8.83 -12.60
CA LYS A 312 -0.02 -9.37 -13.56
C LYS A 312 -0.71 -10.36 -14.50
N PRO A 313 -0.60 -10.20 -15.83
CA PRO A 313 -1.18 -11.16 -16.76
C PRO A 313 -0.47 -12.51 -16.60
N LYS A 314 -1.24 -13.59 -16.50
CA LYS A 314 -0.71 -14.96 -16.41
C LYS A 314 -0.97 -15.64 -17.74
N LEU A 315 0.09 -15.86 -18.52
CA LEU A 315 -0.02 -16.72 -19.69
C LEU A 315 -0.22 -18.16 -19.22
N LYS A 316 -1.29 -18.81 -19.70
CA LYS A 316 -1.55 -20.22 -19.43
C LYS A 316 -0.33 -20.99 -19.95
N LYS A 317 0.47 -21.54 -19.03
CA LYS A 317 1.49 -22.53 -19.35
C LYS A 317 0.73 -23.71 -19.96
N LEU A 318 0.71 -23.77 -21.29
CA LEU A 318 0.21 -24.93 -22.01
C LEU A 318 1.12 -26.09 -21.63
N ILE A 319 0.51 -27.08 -20.97
CA ILE A 319 1.03 -28.42 -20.66
C ILE A 319 1.79 -28.51 -19.31
N THR A 320 1.45 -29.60 -18.60
CA THR A 320 1.97 -30.11 -17.32
C THR A 320 1.35 -29.41 -16.10
N THR A 321 0.45 -30.04 -15.33
CA THR A 321 0.65 -31.35 -14.68
C THR A 321 -0.68 -32.09 -14.57
N GLU A 322 -0.76 -33.28 -15.17
CA GLU A 322 -1.68 -34.32 -14.70
C GLU A 322 -1.24 -34.73 -13.30
N ASN A 323 -2.23 -34.90 -12.41
CA ASN A 323 -2.12 -35.28 -11.00
C ASN A 323 -1.89 -34.11 -10.04
N GLU A 324 -2.98 -33.50 -9.57
CA GLU A 324 -3.05 -32.99 -8.20
C GLU A 324 -4.52 -32.95 -7.76
N GLU A 325 -4.73 -33.33 -6.50
CA GLU A 325 -6.01 -33.51 -5.83
C GLU A 325 -6.98 -32.33 -6.02
N GLN A 326 -8.28 -32.61 -5.88
CA GLN A 326 -9.37 -31.62 -5.92
C GLN A 326 -9.23 -30.57 -4.80
N VAL A 327 -8.30 -29.63 -4.95
CA VAL A 327 -8.35 -28.33 -4.30
C VAL A 327 -9.41 -27.54 -5.05
N GLU A 328 -10.43 -27.03 -4.34
CA GLU A 328 -11.45 -26.13 -4.90
C GLU A 328 -10.74 -24.86 -5.42
N THR A 329 -10.30 -24.91 -6.68
CA THR A 329 -9.60 -23.82 -7.35
C THR A 329 -10.60 -22.71 -7.65
N ASP A 330 -10.24 -21.47 -7.31
CA ASP A 330 -11.08 -20.30 -7.53
C ASP A 330 -11.44 -20.23 -9.03
N ILE A 331 -12.72 -20.08 -9.34
CA ILE A 331 -13.21 -19.94 -10.72
C ILE A 331 -12.46 -18.79 -11.42
N ASN A 332 -12.07 -17.75 -10.69
CA ASN A 332 -11.29 -16.65 -11.26
C ASN A 332 -9.86 -17.06 -11.67
N ASP A 333 -9.25 -18.00 -10.95
CA ASP A 333 -7.94 -18.57 -11.31
C ASP A 333 -8.08 -19.43 -12.57
N GLU A 334 -9.18 -20.17 -12.70
CA GLU A 334 -9.45 -21.07 -13.83
C GLU A 334 -9.73 -20.32 -15.15
N TYR A 335 -10.42 -19.18 -15.07
CA TYR A 335 -10.74 -18.32 -16.23
C TYR A 335 -9.80 -17.12 -16.34
N ARG A 336 -8.57 -17.27 -15.84
CA ARG A 336 -7.63 -16.16 -15.72
C ARG A 336 -7.36 -15.42 -17.04
N PHE A 337 -7.16 -16.17 -18.12
CA PHE A 337 -6.92 -15.60 -19.45
C PHE A 337 -8.03 -14.63 -19.90
N LEU A 338 -9.29 -14.98 -19.62
CA LEU A 338 -10.45 -14.15 -19.94
C LEU A 338 -10.46 -12.86 -19.10
N ILE A 339 -10.10 -12.96 -17.82
CA ILE A 339 -9.97 -11.81 -16.91
C ILE A 339 -8.85 -10.88 -17.39
N ASP A 340 -7.71 -11.41 -17.82
CA ASP A 340 -6.60 -10.60 -18.35
C ASP A 340 -7.02 -9.85 -19.62
N LYS A 341 -7.66 -10.53 -20.57
CA LYS A 341 -8.21 -9.90 -21.80
C LYS A 341 -9.25 -8.83 -21.50
N LEU A 342 -10.02 -8.99 -20.42
CA LEU A 342 -10.99 -7.98 -19.98
C LEU A 342 -10.35 -6.84 -19.17
N SER A 343 -9.20 -7.05 -18.57
CA SER A 343 -8.56 -6.08 -17.69
C SER A 343 -7.62 -5.12 -18.43
N TYR A 344 -7.17 -5.54 -19.62
CA TYR A 344 -6.26 -4.79 -20.46
C TYR A 344 -6.91 -4.32 -21.77
N GLU A 345 -6.46 -3.16 -22.26
CA GLU A 345 -6.74 -2.63 -23.59
C GLU A 345 -5.76 -3.27 -24.59
N ASN A 346 -6.26 -3.66 -25.77
CA ASN A 346 -5.45 -4.26 -26.84
C ASN A 346 -4.55 -5.41 -26.33
N PHE A 347 -5.08 -6.27 -25.47
CA PHE A 347 -4.36 -7.42 -24.95
C PHE A 347 -4.10 -8.43 -26.08
N GLU A 348 -2.84 -8.54 -26.51
CA GLU A 348 -2.38 -9.53 -27.49
C GLU A 348 -1.87 -10.80 -26.79
N GLU A 349 -2.02 -11.95 -27.44
CA GLU A 349 -1.68 -13.27 -26.89
C GLU A 349 -0.17 -13.48 -26.70
N ASN A 350 0.65 -12.72 -27.45
CA ASN A 350 2.11 -12.84 -27.51
C ASN A 350 2.87 -11.81 -26.65
N VAL A 351 2.24 -11.22 -25.62
CA VAL A 351 2.95 -10.27 -24.76
C VAL A 351 4.12 -11.01 -24.07
N PRO A 352 5.37 -10.62 -24.33
CA PRO A 352 6.50 -11.19 -23.62
C PRO A 352 6.34 -10.81 -22.14
N LEU A 353 6.30 -11.84 -21.29
CA LEU A 353 6.41 -11.68 -19.84
C LEU A 353 7.55 -10.69 -19.54
N LEU A 354 7.24 -9.68 -18.74
CA LEU A 354 8.19 -8.70 -18.20
C LEU A 354 9.57 -9.33 -17.96
N ALA A 355 10.58 -8.84 -18.69
CA ALA A 355 12.00 -9.03 -18.36
C ALA A 355 12.34 -8.23 -17.09
#